data_AF-A0A9C7UXV8-F1
#
_entry.id   AF-A0A9C7UXV8-F1
#
_cell.length_a   1.000
_cell.length_b   1.000
_cell.length_c   1.000
_cell.angle_alpha   90.00
_cell.angle_beta   90.00
_cell.angle_gamma   90.00
#
_symmetry.space_group_name_H-M   'P 1'
#
loop_
_entity.id
_entity.type
_entity.pdbx_description
1 polymer ?
#
loop_
_entity_poly.entity_id
_entity_poly.type
_entity_poly.pdbx_seq_one_letter_code
_entity_poly.pdbx_strand_id
1 'polypeptide(L)'
;MIRNLREFVTAHPWAYALPAGLISSAYVLINSPGSSALDFGVIFWPGLVGGVVTLSGKKEARRIGFQTGLVGSVPILWNAIPTVGAILRFDQPMSFGALEVLVVFVLVAFVALMVGLSGAIAAMTGEWLSRKLGSGEPTPVTG
;
A
#
# COMPACT_ATOMS: atom_id res chain seq x y z
N MET A 1 20.64 1.54 -16.88
CA MET A 1 20.15 2.16 -15.63
C MET A 1 18.79 1.61 -15.19
N ILE A 2 17.76 1.62 -16.06
CA ILE A 2 16.41 1.09 -15.76
C ILE A 2 16.40 -0.41 -15.38
N ARG A 3 17.25 -1.25 -16.00
CA ARG A 3 17.33 -2.69 -15.70
C ARG A 3 17.83 -2.99 -14.28
N ASN A 4 18.93 -2.34 -13.86
CA ASN A 4 19.47 -2.49 -12.51
C ASN A 4 18.48 -2.04 -11.43
N LEU A 5 17.71 -0.98 -11.70
CA LEU A 5 16.70 -0.46 -10.77
C LEU A 5 15.54 -1.46 -10.61
N ARG A 6 15.08 -2.03 -11.73
CA ARG A 6 14.05 -3.08 -11.74
C ARG A 6 14.53 -4.38 -11.04
N GLU A 7 15.79 -4.80 -11.23
CA GLU A 7 16.39 -5.95 -10.52
C GLU A 7 16.47 -5.71 -9.01
N PHE A 8 16.90 -4.51 -8.60
CA PHE A 8 17.02 -4.14 -7.18
C PHE A 8 15.66 -4.11 -6.47
N VAL A 9 14.64 -3.50 -7.10
CA VAL A 9 13.26 -3.45 -6.57
C VAL A 9 12.66 -4.85 -6.42
N THR A 10 12.98 -5.74 -7.35
CA THR A 10 12.55 -7.14 -7.28
C THR A 10 13.24 -7.88 -6.13
N ALA A 11 14.56 -7.72 -5.99
CA ALA A 11 15.34 -8.37 -4.93
C ALA A 11 15.01 -7.83 -3.53
N HIS A 12 14.65 -6.55 -3.42
CA HIS A 12 14.32 -5.88 -2.16
C HIS A 12 12.97 -5.15 -2.25
N PRO A 13 11.84 -5.88 -2.19
CA PRO A 13 10.49 -5.30 -2.30
C PRO A 13 10.23 -4.16 -1.30
N TRP A 14 10.75 -4.31 -0.09
CA TRP A 14 10.62 -3.32 0.99
C TRP A 14 11.39 -2.02 0.73
N ALA A 15 12.51 -2.08 -0.01
CA ALA A 15 13.29 -0.89 -0.34
C ALA A 15 12.51 0.08 -1.25
N TYR A 16 11.52 -0.43 -2.00
CA TYR A 16 10.58 0.39 -2.76
C TYR A 16 9.31 0.70 -1.94
N ALA A 17 8.71 -0.33 -1.33
CA ALA A 17 7.42 -0.19 -0.67
C ALA A 17 7.42 0.80 0.50
N LEU A 18 8.51 0.86 1.27
CA LEU A 18 8.65 1.78 2.39
C LEU A 18 8.63 3.25 1.95
N PRO A 19 9.55 3.74 1.10
CA PRO A 19 9.54 5.14 0.69
C PRO A 19 8.29 5.50 -0.13
N ALA A 20 7.84 4.62 -1.04
CA ALA A 20 6.65 4.90 -1.85
C ALA A 20 5.38 5.00 -0.99
N GLY A 21 5.18 4.06 -0.06
CA GLY A 21 4.04 4.09 0.86
C GLY A 21 4.12 5.24 1.86
N LEU A 22 5.31 5.60 2.36
CA LEU A 22 5.50 6.72 3.27
C LEU A 22 5.21 8.07 2.60
N ILE A 23 5.67 8.28 1.37
CA ILE A 23 5.41 9.52 0.63
C ILE A 23 3.90 9.69 0.41
N SER A 24 3.21 8.63 0.01
CA SER A 24 1.75 8.67 -0.11
C SER A 24 1.06 8.91 1.21
N SER A 25 1.52 8.27 2.28
CA SER A 25 0.97 8.49 3.61
C SER A 25 1.13 9.94 4.05
N ALA A 26 2.32 10.52 3.89
CA ALA A 26 2.60 11.91 4.19
C ALA A 26 1.71 12.86 3.36
N TYR A 27 1.52 12.56 2.08
CA TYR A 27 0.64 13.34 1.21
C TYR A 27 -0.82 13.34 1.70
N VAL A 28 -1.35 12.18 2.11
CA VAL A 28 -2.70 12.07 2.68
C VAL A 28 -2.82 12.88 3.98
N LEU A 29 -1.83 12.78 4.88
CA LEU A 29 -1.83 13.53 6.14
C LEU A 29 -1.83 15.05 5.93
N ILE A 30 -1.07 15.54 4.94
CA ILE A 30 -0.94 16.98 4.66
C ILE A 30 -2.20 17.53 3.98
N ASN A 31 -2.75 16.82 2.99
CA ASN A 31 -3.82 17.35 2.14
C ASN A 31 -5.23 17.03 2.63
N SER A 32 -5.39 16.12 3.59
CA SER A 32 -6.71 15.77 4.15
C SER A 32 -6.66 15.58 5.66
N PRO A 33 -6.25 16.61 6.43
CA PRO A 33 -6.20 16.52 7.88
C PRO A 33 -7.62 16.31 8.45
N GLY A 34 -7.82 15.20 9.15
CA GLY A 34 -9.08 14.87 9.84
C GLY A 34 -10.17 14.20 8.98
N SER A 35 -9.92 13.99 7.69
CA SER A 35 -10.81 13.17 6.85
C SER A 35 -10.58 11.69 7.14
N SER A 36 -11.62 10.99 7.62
CA SER A 36 -11.62 9.52 7.66
C SER A 36 -11.83 8.89 6.27
N ALA A 37 -12.12 9.70 5.24
CA ALA A 37 -12.20 9.25 3.87
C ALA A 37 -10.78 9.14 3.30
N LEU A 38 -10.31 7.92 3.12
CA LEU A 38 -9.15 7.64 2.28
C LEU A 38 -9.53 7.86 0.84
N ASP A 39 -8.84 8.79 0.19
CA ASP A 39 -8.83 8.82 -1.27
C ASP A 39 -7.98 7.64 -1.76
N PHE A 40 -8.66 6.54 -2.12
CA PHE A 40 -8.02 5.34 -2.67
C PHE A 40 -7.14 5.66 -3.89
N GLY A 41 -7.41 6.77 -4.60
CA GLY A 41 -6.60 7.25 -5.71
C GLY A 41 -5.15 7.56 -5.32
N VAL A 42 -4.90 8.07 -4.11
CA VAL A 42 -3.56 8.45 -3.64
C VAL A 42 -2.65 7.23 -3.42
N ILE A 43 -3.24 6.07 -3.13
CA ILE A 43 -2.53 4.80 -2.90
C ILE A 43 -2.47 3.96 -4.18
N PHE A 44 -3.41 4.19 -5.10
CA PHE A 44 -3.44 3.57 -6.43
C PHE A 44 -2.22 3.96 -7.28
N TRP A 45 -1.85 5.24 -7.33
CA TRP A 45 -0.73 5.71 -8.16
C TRP A 45 0.64 5.11 -7.81
N PRO A 46 1.08 5.06 -6.54
CA PRO A 46 2.33 4.41 -6.15
C PRO A 46 2.33 2.90 -6.40
N GLY A 47 1.19 2.23 -6.18
CA GLY A 47 1.03 0.82 -6.51
C GLY A 47 1.21 0.58 -8.01
N LEU A 48 0.63 1.43 -8.84
CA LEU A 48 0.74 1.38 -10.30
C LEU A 48 2.18 1.60 -10.76
N VAL A 49 2.87 2.62 -10.22
CA VAL A 49 4.28 2.87 -10.50
C VAL A 49 5.11 1.65 -10.11
N GLY A 50 4.93 1.11 -8.90
CA GLY A 50 5.63 -0.08 -8.43
C GLY A 50 5.48 -1.27 -9.37
N GLY A 51 4.27 -1.49 -9.89
CA GLY A 51 4.00 -2.50 -10.91
C GLY A 51 4.75 -2.30 -12.22
N VAL A 52 4.79 -1.06 -12.73
CA VAL A 52 5.52 -0.73 -13.97
C VAL A 52 7.02 -0.97 -13.81
N VAL A 53 7.60 -0.65 -12.63
CA VAL A 53 9.04 -0.83 -12.36
C VAL A 53 9.41 -2.24 -11.90
N THR A 54 8.46 -3.17 -11.81
CA THR A 54 8.78 -4.56 -11.48
C THR A 54 9.19 -5.31 -12.76
N LEU A 55 10.34 -6.00 -12.73
CA LEU A 55 10.80 -6.86 -13.84
C LEU A 55 10.21 -8.27 -13.79
N SER A 56 9.81 -8.71 -12.60
CA SER A 56 9.40 -10.10 -12.36
C SER A 56 7.90 -10.28 -12.41
N GLY A 57 7.48 -11.47 -12.85
CA GLY A 57 6.10 -11.77 -13.17
C GLY A 57 5.09 -11.52 -12.04
N LYS A 58 3.82 -11.38 -12.43
CA LYS A 58 2.57 -11.26 -11.64
C LYS A 58 2.60 -11.45 -10.13
N LYS A 59 3.27 -12.47 -9.61
CA LYS A 59 3.38 -12.74 -8.17
C LYS A 59 4.20 -11.67 -7.43
N GLU A 60 5.32 -11.24 -8.00
CA GLU A 60 6.23 -10.28 -7.36
C GLU A 60 5.67 -8.86 -7.42
N ALA A 61 5.10 -8.46 -8.57
CA ALA A 61 4.40 -7.18 -8.72
C ALA A 61 3.22 -7.06 -7.74
N ARG A 62 2.42 -8.13 -7.59
CA ARG A 62 1.34 -8.19 -6.59
C ARG A 62 1.85 -7.97 -5.17
N ARG A 63 2.95 -8.63 -4.81
CA ARG A 63 3.55 -8.55 -3.47
C ARG A 63 4.05 -7.15 -3.17
N ILE A 64 4.76 -6.52 -4.11
CA ILE A 64 5.26 -5.14 -3.98
C ILE A 64 4.08 -4.18 -3.85
N GLY A 65 3.07 -4.28 -4.72
CA GLY A 65 1.87 -3.44 -4.65
C GLY A 65 1.12 -3.58 -3.32
N PHE A 66 1.00 -4.82 -2.80
CA PHE A 66 0.37 -5.08 -1.51
C PHE A 66 1.15 -4.45 -0.35
N GLN A 67 2.48 -4.61 -0.34
CA GLN A 67 3.34 -4.02 0.69
C GLN A 67 3.30 -2.48 0.64
N THR A 68 3.36 -1.90 -0.55
CA THR A 68 3.24 -0.44 -0.73
C THR A 68 1.89 0.06 -0.23
N GLY A 69 0.80 -0.66 -0.51
CA GLY A 69 -0.53 -0.34 0.01
C GLY A 69 -0.61 -0.43 1.53
N LEU A 70 -0.05 -1.47 2.15
CA LEU A 70 0.02 -1.59 3.61
C LEU A 70 0.82 -0.46 4.26
N VAL A 71 1.96 -0.07 3.69
CA VAL A 71 2.70 1.09 4.19
C VAL A 71 1.91 2.38 3.97
N GLY A 72 1.17 2.47 2.86
CA GLY A 72 0.24 3.56 2.56
C GLY A 72 -0.96 3.68 3.52
N SER A 73 -1.21 2.68 4.36
CA SER A 73 -2.32 2.69 5.33
C SER A 73 -1.94 3.30 6.69
N VAL A 74 -0.72 3.81 6.86
CA VAL A 74 -0.28 4.54 8.06
C VAL A 74 -1.24 5.67 8.48
N PRO A 75 -1.83 6.48 7.56
CA PRO A 75 -2.78 7.52 7.93
C PRO A 75 -4.03 6.99 8.66
N ILE A 76 -4.43 5.75 8.37
CA ILE A 76 -5.58 5.10 9.00
C ILE A 76 -5.28 4.82 10.46
N LEU A 77 -4.10 4.26 10.73
CA LEU A 77 -3.62 3.99 12.07
C LEU A 77 -3.49 5.29 12.87
N TRP A 78 -2.98 6.34 12.24
CA TRP A 78 -2.85 7.66 12.87
C TRP A 78 -4.22 8.23 13.28
N ASN A 79 -5.22 8.19 12.39
CA ASN A 79 -6.57 8.68 12.68
C ASN A 79 -7.35 7.82 13.69
N ALA A 80 -6.95 6.57 13.94
CA ALA A 80 -7.57 5.73 14.95
C ALA A 80 -7.20 6.14 16.40
N ILE A 81 -6.04 6.78 16.59
CA ILE A 81 -5.54 7.22 17.92
C ILE A 81 -6.56 8.10 18.68
N PRO A 82 -7.10 9.20 18.11
CA PRO A 82 -8.07 10.03 18.84
C PRO A 82 -9.35 9.27 19.18
N THR A 83 -9.80 8.35 18.32
CA THR A 83 -11.00 7.52 18.55
C THR A 83 -10.78 6.59 19.74
N VAL A 84 -9.65 5.88 19.79
CA VAL A 84 -9.29 5.03 20.95
C VAL A 84 -9.16 5.86 22.21
N GLY A 85 -8.52 7.03 22.12
CA GLY A 85 -8.41 7.96 23.25
C GLY A 85 -9.76 8.49 23.74
N ALA A 86 -10.76 8.64 22.87
CA ALA A 86 -12.12 9.01 23.24
C ALA A 86 -12.86 7.86 23.94
N ILE A 87 -12.76 6.63 23.39
CA ILE A 87 -13.37 5.41 23.97
C ILE A 87 -12.92 5.20 25.43
N LEU A 88 -11.61 5.39 25.69
CA LEU A 88 -11.04 5.20 27.02
C LEU A 88 -11.40 6.29 28.04
N ARG A 89 -11.98 7.41 27.59
CA ARG A 89 -12.39 8.53 28.46
C ARG A 89 -13.87 8.50 28.84
N PHE A 90 -14.67 7.66 28.18
CA PHE A 90 -16.07 7.51 28.54
C PHE A 90 -16.22 6.81 29.89
N ASP A 91 -17.23 7.25 30.65
CA ASP A 91 -17.61 6.59 31.91
C ASP A 91 -18.43 5.34 31.57
N GLN A 92 -17.72 4.25 31.27
CA GLN A 92 -18.29 2.99 30.82
C GLN A 92 -17.59 1.78 31.47
N PRO A 93 -18.27 0.62 31.55
CA PRO A 93 -17.63 -0.60 32.03
C PRO A 93 -16.39 -0.95 31.20
N MET A 94 -15.28 -1.29 31.86
CA MET A 94 -14.00 -1.57 31.17
C MET A 94 -14.12 -2.65 30.09
N SER A 95 -14.96 -3.66 30.29
CA SER A 95 -15.21 -4.71 29.31
C SER A 95 -15.82 -4.18 28.00
N PHE A 96 -16.69 -3.17 28.11
CA PHE A 96 -17.34 -2.57 26.95
C PHE A 96 -16.35 -1.68 26.19
N GLY A 97 -15.57 -0.85 26.89
CA GLY A 97 -14.50 -0.07 26.27
C GLY A 97 -13.43 -0.94 25.61
N ALA A 98 -13.06 -2.08 26.22
CA ALA A 98 -12.13 -3.03 25.61
C ALA A 98 -12.69 -3.65 24.31
N LEU A 99 -13.98 -3.95 24.27
CA LEU A 99 -14.66 -4.46 23.07
C LEU A 99 -14.70 -3.40 21.96
N GLU A 100 -15.02 -2.15 22.28
CA GLU A 100 -15.01 -1.05 21.30
C GLU A 100 -13.62 -0.82 20.71
N VAL A 101 -12.57 -0.81 21.53
CA VAL A 101 -11.19 -0.73 21.07
C VAL A 101 -10.85 -1.91 20.14
N LEU A 102 -11.24 -3.12 20.51
CA LEU A 102 -11.04 -4.30 19.65
C LEU A 102 -11.74 -4.14 18.30
N VAL A 103 -12.97 -3.65 18.28
CA VAL A 103 -13.73 -3.39 17.03
C VAL A 103 -13.00 -2.37 16.17
N VAL A 104 -12.49 -1.27 16.75
CA VAL A 104 -11.70 -0.28 16.03
C VAL A 104 -10.45 -0.91 15.41
N PHE A 105 -9.70 -1.74 16.16
CA PHE A 105 -8.53 -2.43 15.62
C PHE A 105 -8.88 -3.38 14.47
N VAL A 106 -9.96 -4.15 14.59
CA VAL A 106 -10.43 -5.05 13.53
C VAL A 106 -10.81 -4.26 12.27
N LEU A 107 -11.53 -3.15 12.44
CA LEU A 107 -11.92 -2.28 11.33
C LEU A 107 -10.69 -1.68 10.63
N VAL A 108 -9.73 -1.15 11.40
CA VAL A 108 -8.49 -0.58 10.84
C VAL A 108 -7.69 -1.63 10.08
N ALA A 109 -7.55 -2.84 10.64
CA ALA A 109 -6.89 -3.94 9.97
C ALA A 109 -7.60 -4.32 8.66
N PHE A 110 -8.94 -4.38 8.68
CA PHE A 110 -9.74 -4.66 7.49
C PHE A 110 -9.53 -3.60 6.39
N VAL A 111 -9.57 -2.31 6.74
CA VAL A 111 -9.35 -1.25 5.75
C VAL A 111 -7.91 -1.26 5.24
N ALA A 112 -6.90 -1.47 6.10
CA ALA A 112 -5.51 -1.61 5.68
C ALA A 112 -5.31 -2.77 4.70
N LEU A 113 -5.99 -3.90 4.91
CA LEU A 113 -6.02 -5.01 3.97
C LEU A 113 -6.63 -4.60 2.63
N MET A 114 -7.77 -3.92 2.63
CA MET A 114 -8.40 -3.42 1.39
C MET A 114 -7.47 -2.48 0.62
N VAL A 115 -6.77 -1.59 1.32
CA VAL A 115 -5.77 -0.70 0.72
C VAL A 115 -4.59 -1.50 0.13
N GLY A 116 -4.08 -2.49 0.85
CA GLY A 116 -3.08 -3.43 0.34
C GLY A 116 -3.57 -4.13 -0.93
N LEU A 117 -4.80 -4.64 -0.95
CA LEU A 117 -5.39 -5.26 -2.15
C LEU A 117 -5.46 -4.27 -3.33
N SER A 118 -5.88 -3.03 -3.10
CA SER A 118 -5.91 -1.99 -4.13
C SER A 118 -4.52 -1.71 -4.71
N GLY A 119 -3.50 -1.60 -3.85
CA GLY A 119 -2.11 -1.45 -4.29
C GLY A 119 -1.62 -2.65 -5.11
N ALA A 120 -2.03 -3.86 -4.73
CA ALA A 120 -1.73 -5.09 -5.46
C ALA A 120 -2.37 -5.12 -6.85
N ILE A 121 -3.64 -4.69 -6.97
CA ILE A 121 -4.35 -4.57 -8.26
C ILE A 121 -3.69 -3.50 -9.14
N ALA A 122 -3.33 -2.36 -8.56
CA ALA A 122 -2.63 -1.29 -9.27
C ALA A 122 -1.28 -1.79 -9.83
N ALA A 123 -0.52 -2.55 -9.03
CA ALA A 123 0.76 -3.11 -9.46
C ALA A 123 0.61 -4.16 -10.57
N MET A 124 -0.40 -5.04 -10.50
CA MET A 124 -0.70 -5.95 -11.61
C MET A 124 -1.03 -5.20 -12.91
N THR A 125 -1.78 -4.10 -12.79
CA THR A 125 -2.15 -3.25 -13.93
C THR A 125 -0.92 -2.58 -14.53
N GLY A 126 0.00 -2.09 -13.69
CA GLY A 126 1.27 -1.51 -14.11
C GLY A 126 2.19 -2.53 -14.81
N GLU A 127 2.28 -3.76 -14.30
CA GLU A 127 3.05 -4.83 -14.95
C GLU A 127 2.46 -5.19 -16.33
N TRP A 128 1.14 -5.33 -16.43
CA TRP A 128 0.47 -5.58 -17.71
C TRP A 128 0.76 -4.46 -18.72
N LEU A 129 0.70 -3.20 -18.27
CA LEU A 129 1.01 -2.05 -19.11
C LEU A 129 2.49 -2.05 -19.55
N SER A 130 3.41 -2.39 -18.63
CA SER A 130 4.85 -2.51 -18.94
C SER A 130 5.12 -3.60 -19.98
N ARG A 131 4.38 -4.71 -19.98
CA ARG A 131 4.50 -5.75 -21.02
C ARG A 131 3.94 -5.29 -22.37
N LYS A 132 2.87 -4.50 -22.35
CA LYS A 132 2.21 -4.03 -23.58
C LYS A 132 2.96 -2.88 -24.26
N LEU A 133 3.62 -2.02 -23.48
CA LEU A 133 4.46 -0.92 -23.97
C LEU A 133 5.92 -1.35 -24.24
N GLY A 134 6.38 -2.41 -23.56
CA GLY A 134 7.70 -3.00 -23.76
C GLY A 134 7.70 -4.06 -24.86
N SER A 135 7.62 -3.64 -26.11
CA SER A 135 7.93 -4.47 -27.28
C SER A 135 9.40 -4.91 -27.21
N GLY A 136 9.67 -6.12 -26.72
CA GLY A 136 11.03 -6.64 -26.67
C GLY A 136 11.18 -7.80 -25.70
N GLU A 137 10.61 -8.95 -26.04
CA GLU A 137 11.22 -10.21 -25.60
C GLU A 137 12.69 -10.20 -26.05
N PRO A 138 13.66 -10.45 -25.14
CA PRO A 138 15.00 -10.81 -25.58
C PRO A 138 14.88 -12.12 -26.34
N THR A 139 15.16 -12.10 -27.64
CA THR A 139 15.35 -13.31 -28.43
C THR A 139 16.40 -14.19 -27.72
N PRO A 140 16.12 -15.47 -27.46
CA PRO A 140 17.12 -16.38 -26.91
C PRO A 140 18.21 -16.55 -27.99
N VAL A 141 19.41 -16.05 -27.70
CA VAL A 141 20.58 -16.35 -28.53
C VAL A 141 20.90 -17.82 -28.28
N THR A 142 20.54 -18.64 -29.26
CA THR A 142 20.96 -20.04 -29.34
C THR A 142 22.45 -20.10 -29.66
N GLY A 143 23.17 -20.90 -28.89
CA GLY A 143 24.53 -21.34 -29.15
C GLY A 143 24.62 -22.82 -28.84
#